data_AF-A0A7S0FZ40-F1
#
_entry.id   AF-A0A7S0FZ40-F1
#
_cell.length_a   1.000
_cell.length_b   1.000
_cell.length_c   1.000
_cell.angle_alpha   90.00
_cell.angle_beta   90.00
_cell.angle_gamma   90.00
#
_symmetry.space_group_name_H-M   'P 1'
#
loop_
_entity.id
_entity.type
_entity.pdbx_description
1 polymer ?
#
loop_
_entity_poly.entity_id
_entity_poly.type
_entity_poly.pdbx_seq_one_letter_code
_entity_poly.pdbx_strand_id
1 'polypeptide(L)'
;MAYLFSWRWAFRVTPPLAILFTMILFFFAEEPPRGATEVVPVSLNDEAEDDPVDGDKLSLRDFLTDLRLIWAVRSFAFSTFAFTAITFISGALSGWGPAFLQRVVCTDAADAGRCKSEINYKFGIIGSITGVAGTLIGAVLSQRYARATSNSDPVICCVGLLAAAPFIYLAVFLPPISTLYTWVSVFLAELFIGFTWAPTTAMLLYVTLPTQRSFAAGIQTLTSHLLGDALSPIFVGWLADNLYFNNDDLTRGRALQYALYPTSAFAVIGAIFFGISAKYVVGDRRMVEIQEHEQIGSAGALPEPSEAYFGQGSTPREWMEDPTLKDREASPRPALLP
;
A
#
# COMPACT_ATOMS: atom_id res chain seq x y z
N MET A 1 21.88 -20.19 -28.33
CA MET A 1 20.93 -20.01 -27.19
C MET A 1 21.25 -18.83 -26.28
N ALA A 2 22.51 -18.36 -26.15
CA ALA A 2 22.86 -17.21 -25.29
C ALA A 2 22.23 -15.85 -25.69
N TYR A 3 21.78 -15.68 -26.94
CA TYR A 3 21.11 -14.45 -27.39
C TYR A 3 19.70 -14.26 -26.82
N LEU A 4 18.98 -15.35 -26.51
CA LEU A 4 17.60 -15.30 -26.00
C LEU A 4 17.52 -14.82 -24.54
N PHE A 5 18.62 -14.91 -23.79
CA PHE A 5 18.69 -14.48 -22.39
C PHE A 5 19.43 -13.14 -22.19
N SER A 6 19.61 -12.36 -23.26
CA SER A 6 20.12 -10.98 -23.14
C SER A 6 19.10 -10.09 -22.42
N TRP A 7 19.57 -9.18 -21.57
CA TRP A 7 18.74 -8.14 -20.93
C TRP A 7 17.86 -7.37 -21.93
N ARG A 8 18.30 -7.26 -23.19
CA ARG A 8 17.56 -6.64 -24.29
C ARG A 8 16.21 -7.30 -24.55
N TRP A 9 16.06 -8.60 -24.28
CA TRP A 9 14.79 -9.29 -24.44
C TRP A 9 13.75 -8.86 -23.41
N ALA A 10 14.15 -8.46 -22.20
CA ALA A 10 13.22 -7.86 -21.24
C ALA A 10 12.54 -6.61 -21.86
N PHE A 11 13.33 -5.71 -22.45
CA PHE A 11 12.82 -4.51 -23.14
C PHE A 11 12.03 -4.81 -24.42
N ARG A 12 12.12 -6.01 -24.99
CA ARG A 12 11.35 -6.40 -26.18
C ARG A 12 10.00 -7.03 -25.84
N VAL A 13 9.88 -7.66 -24.67
CA VAL A 13 8.66 -8.34 -24.23
C VAL A 13 7.67 -7.35 -23.58
N THR A 14 8.17 -6.37 -22.82
CA THR A 14 7.31 -5.44 -22.07
C THR A 14 6.43 -4.56 -22.97
N PRO A 15 6.90 -3.94 -24.07
CA PRO A 15 6.07 -3.05 -24.87
C PRO A 15 4.88 -3.75 -25.58
N PRO A 16 5.04 -4.92 -26.24
CA PRO A 16 3.91 -5.64 -26.82
C PRO A 16 2.84 -6.01 -25.78
N LEU A 17 3.25 -6.43 -24.58
CA LEU A 17 2.34 -6.74 -23.49
C LEU A 17 1.58 -5.48 -23.00
N ALA A 18 2.28 -4.34 -22.90
CA ALA A 18 1.67 -3.06 -22.55
C ALA A 18 0.66 -2.59 -23.62
N ILE A 19 1.00 -2.73 -24.91
CA ILE A 19 0.09 -2.42 -26.02
C ILE A 19 -1.14 -3.32 -25.96
N LEU A 20 -0.98 -4.62 -25.70
CA LEU A 20 -2.09 -5.55 -25.55
C LEU A 20 -3.04 -5.11 -24.43
N PHE A 21 -2.53 -4.81 -23.23
CA PHE A 21 -3.35 -4.34 -22.12
C PHE A 21 -4.01 -2.98 -22.40
N THR A 22 -3.30 -2.07 -23.07
CA THR A 22 -3.85 -0.77 -23.48
C THR A 22 -5.01 -0.95 -24.46
N MET A 23 -4.89 -1.86 -25.43
CA MET A 23 -5.97 -2.18 -26.36
C MET A 23 -7.17 -2.81 -25.65
N ILE A 24 -6.93 -3.69 -24.67
CA ILE A 24 -8.00 -4.23 -23.83
C ILE A 24 -8.73 -3.10 -23.09
N LEU A 25 -8.00 -2.19 -22.43
CA LEU A 25 -8.63 -1.07 -21.75
C LEU A 25 -9.40 -0.16 -22.73
N PHE A 26 -8.81 0.16 -23.87
CA PHE A 26 -9.44 1.04 -24.86
C PHE A 26 -10.76 0.47 -25.42
N PHE A 27 -10.85 -0.85 -25.63
CA PHE A 27 -12.06 -1.46 -26.20
C PHE A 27 -13.07 -1.94 -25.15
N PHE A 28 -12.63 -2.25 -23.93
CA PHE A 28 -13.49 -2.88 -22.92
C PHE A 28 -13.74 -2.04 -21.67
N ALA A 29 -12.94 -1.00 -21.40
CA ALA A 29 -13.17 -0.09 -20.28
C ALA A 29 -13.97 1.13 -20.76
N GLU A 30 -15.22 1.22 -20.31
CA GLU A 30 -16.08 2.38 -20.53
C GLU A 30 -15.79 3.44 -19.47
N GLU A 31 -15.39 4.63 -19.89
CA GLU A 31 -15.11 5.74 -18.98
C GLU A 31 -16.45 6.27 -18.42
N PRO A 32 -16.67 6.23 -17.09
CA PRO A 32 -17.88 6.80 -16.52
C PRO A 32 -17.91 8.33 -16.73
N PRO A 33 -19.10 8.94 -16.79
CA PRO A 33 -19.21 10.40 -16.82
C PRO A 33 -18.43 11.02 -15.65
N ARG A 34 -17.67 12.08 -15.90
CA ARG A 34 -16.90 12.78 -14.86
C ARG A 34 -17.83 13.19 -13.72
N GLY A 35 -17.44 12.89 -12.48
CA GLY A 35 -18.24 13.17 -11.29
C GLY A 35 -19.34 12.14 -10.97
N ALA A 36 -19.60 11.14 -11.82
CA ALA A 36 -20.59 10.09 -11.52
C ALA A 36 -20.19 9.22 -10.30
N THR A 37 -18.94 9.28 -9.88
CA THR A 37 -18.39 8.62 -8.69
C THR A 37 -18.16 9.57 -7.52
N GLU A 38 -18.34 10.88 -7.71
CA GLU A 38 -18.20 11.90 -6.67
C GLU A 38 -19.59 12.17 -6.08
N VAL A 39 -19.80 11.82 -4.82
CA VAL A 39 -20.99 12.29 -4.10
C VAL A 39 -20.77 13.77 -3.85
N VAL A 40 -21.31 14.63 -4.72
CA VAL A 40 -21.35 16.07 -4.50
C VAL A 40 -22.31 16.29 -3.33
N PRO A 41 -21.86 16.77 -2.15
CA PRO A 41 -22.79 17.26 -1.17
C PRO A 41 -23.49 18.46 -1.82
N VAL A 42 -24.80 18.33 -2.07
CA VAL A 42 -25.66 19.44 -2.45
C VAL A 42 -25.49 20.50 -1.36
N SER A 43 -24.77 21.57 -1.66
CA SER A 43 -24.75 22.75 -0.81
C SER A 43 -26.18 23.29 -0.76
N LEU A 44 -26.87 23.07 0.36
CA LEU A 44 -28.23 23.57 0.63
C LEU A 44 -28.26 25.10 0.82
N ASN A 45 -27.62 25.86 -0.07
CA ASN A 45 -27.70 27.31 -0.13
C ASN A 45 -27.98 27.76 -1.59
N ASP A 46 -28.85 27.05 -2.32
CA ASP A 46 -29.37 27.48 -3.63
C ASP A 46 -30.47 28.56 -3.49
N GLU A 47 -30.23 29.58 -2.65
CA GLU A 47 -30.99 30.85 -2.69
C GLU A 47 -30.08 32.09 -2.71
N ALA A 48 -28.80 31.95 -3.07
CA ALA A 48 -27.93 33.11 -3.27
C ALA A 48 -27.23 33.03 -4.62
N GLU A 49 -27.82 33.77 -5.56
CA GLU A 49 -27.23 34.33 -6.78
C GLU A 49 -26.57 33.39 -7.79
N ASP A 50 -27.08 33.53 -9.02
CA ASP A 50 -26.60 33.05 -10.31
C ASP A 50 -25.20 33.63 -10.60
N ASP A 51 -24.20 33.27 -9.79
CA ASP A 51 -22.80 33.52 -10.10
C ASP A 51 -22.32 32.37 -11.00
N PRO A 52 -21.70 32.67 -12.15
CA PRO A 52 -21.15 31.63 -12.99
C PRO A 52 -20.15 30.85 -12.13
N VAL A 53 -20.23 29.52 -12.15
CA VAL A 53 -19.17 28.65 -11.62
C VAL A 53 -17.93 28.93 -12.47
N ASP A 54 -17.22 30.00 -12.12
CA ASP A 54 -15.88 30.29 -12.56
C ASP A 54 -15.10 29.03 -12.23
N GLY A 55 -14.46 28.42 -13.24
CA GLY A 55 -13.66 27.22 -13.09
C GLY A 55 -12.49 27.53 -12.16
N ASP A 56 -12.77 27.44 -10.86
CA ASP A 56 -12.04 28.16 -9.85
C ASP A 56 -10.61 27.63 -9.87
N LYS A 57 -9.67 28.54 -10.10
CA LYS A 57 -8.27 28.19 -10.25
C LYS A 57 -7.82 27.66 -8.91
N LEU A 58 -7.78 26.32 -8.75
CA LEU A 58 -7.18 25.59 -7.63
C LEU A 58 -6.01 26.40 -7.06
N SER A 59 -6.28 27.13 -5.97
CA SER A 59 -5.31 28.07 -5.45
C SER A 59 -4.20 27.27 -4.78
N LEU A 60 -2.95 27.71 -4.92
CA LEU A 60 -1.84 27.13 -4.17
C LEU A 60 -2.12 27.15 -2.65
N ARG A 61 -2.93 28.10 -2.17
CA ARG A 61 -3.35 28.18 -0.78
C ARG A 61 -4.28 27.03 -0.39
N ASP A 62 -5.22 26.66 -1.25
CA ASP A 62 -6.17 25.57 -1.01
C ASP A 62 -5.42 24.24 -1.02
N PHE A 63 -4.54 24.04 -2.00
CA PHE A 63 -3.64 22.88 -2.05
C PHE A 63 -2.79 22.74 -0.78
N LEU A 64 -2.16 23.83 -0.31
CA LEU A 64 -1.34 23.80 0.90
C LEU A 64 -2.18 23.57 2.16
N THR A 65 -3.44 24.01 2.15
CA THR A 65 -4.38 23.77 3.26
C THR A 65 -4.76 22.30 3.31
N ASP A 66 -5.12 21.70 2.17
CA ASP A 66 -5.41 20.26 2.08
C ASP A 66 -4.21 19.40 2.46
N LEU A 67 -3.02 19.78 1.98
CA LEU A 67 -1.76 19.13 2.35
C LEU A 67 -1.58 19.16 3.88
N ARG A 68 -1.78 20.33 4.51
CA ARG A 68 -1.66 20.49 5.96
C ARG A 68 -2.69 19.67 6.72
N LEU A 69 -3.93 19.60 6.24
CA LEU A 69 -5.01 18.83 6.86
C LEU A 69 -4.69 17.33 6.83
N ILE A 70 -4.24 16.80 5.70
CA ILE A 70 -3.86 15.39 5.57
C ILE A 70 -2.68 15.05 6.47
N TRP A 71 -1.63 15.88 6.49
CA TRP A 71 -0.49 15.67 7.39
C TRP A 71 -0.82 15.84 8.88
N ALA A 72 -1.94 16.49 9.23
CA ALA A 72 -2.40 16.58 10.62
C ALA A 72 -3.02 15.26 11.11
N VAL A 73 -3.47 14.38 10.20
CA VAL A 73 -3.93 13.02 10.54
C VAL A 73 -2.72 12.19 10.96
N ARG A 74 -2.62 11.90 12.26
CA ARG A 74 -1.42 11.32 12.86
C ARG A 74 -1.14 9.92 12.32
N SER A 75 -2.18 9.09 12.23
CA SER A 75 -2.06 7.73 11.68
C SER A 75 -1.56 7.73 10.25
N PHE A 76 -2.03 8.65 9.40
CA PHE A 76 -1.57 8.86 8.03
C PHE A 76 -0.10 9.31 7.97
N ALA A 77 0.29 10.30 8.77
CA ALA A 77 1.66 10.79 8.79
C ALA A 77 2.64 9.68 9.19
N PHE A 78 2.35 8.96 10.29
CA PHE A 78 3.20 7.88 10.77
C PHE A 78 3.21 6.66 9.83
N SER A 79 2.07 6.27 9.25
CA SER A 79 2.04 5.18 8.27
C SER A 79 2.79 5.55 6.98
N THR A 80 2.75 6.82 6.57
CA THR A 80 3.53 7.33 5.43
C THR A 80 5.03 7.27 5.68
N PHE A 81 5.51 7.70 6.86
CA PHE A 81 6.93 7.56 7.21
C PHE A 81 7.36 6.09 7.36
N ALA A 82 6.50 5.24 7.91
CA ALA A 82 6.76 3.81 7.98
C ALA A 82 6.87 3.17 6.59
N PHE A 83 5.95 3.52 5.69
CA PHE A 83 5.97 3.07 4.30
C PHE A 83 7.19 3.58 3.54
N THR A 84 7.61 4.82 3.81
CA THR A 84 8.85 5.39 3.27
C THR A 84 10.09 4.60 3.71
N ALA A 85 10.12 4.12 4.96
CA ALA A 85 11.19 3.24 5.42
C ALA A 85 11.17 1.87 4.71
N ILE A 86 9.97 1.31 4.45
CA ILE A 86 9.82 0.06 3.66
C ILE A 86 10.33 0.23 2.23
N THR A 87 9.96 1.33 1.56
CA THR A 87 10.42 1.62 0.19
C THR A 87 11.91 1.94 0.15
N PHE A 88 12.47 2.56 1.20
CA PHE A 88 13.92 2.72 1.35
C PHE A 88 14.65 1.37 1.38
N ILE A 89 14.17 0.42 2.19
CA ILE A 89 14.77 -0.92 2.27
C ILE A 89 14.68 -1.63 0.92
N SER A 90 13.49 -1.60 0.33
CA SER A 90 13.21 -2.24 -0.96
C SER A 90 14.07 -1.63 -2.09
N GLY A 91 14.21 -0.31 -2.12
CA GLY A 91 15.04 0.39 -3.10
C GLY A 91 16.53 0.11 -2.93
N ALA A 92 17.05 0.17 -1.69
CA ALA A 92 18.44 -0.18 -1.40
C ALA A 92 18.78 -1.60 -1.83
N LEU A 93 17.95 -2.57 -1.46
CA LEU A 93 18.19 -3.99 -1.74
C LEU A 93 17.95 -4.33 -3.23
N SER A 94 16.97 -3.69 -3.88
CA SER A 94 16.75 -3.87 -5.33
C SER A 94 17.90 -3.26 -6.14
N GLY A 95 18.40 -2.07 -5.74
CA GLY A 95 19.49 -1.39 -6.42
C GLY A 95 20.85 -2.07 -6.21
N TRP A 96 21.16 -2.52 -5.00
CA TRP A 96 22.49 -3.01 -4.64
C TRP A 96 22.57 -4.47 -4.20
N GLY A 97 21.47 -5.11 -3.82
CA GLY A 97 21.44 -6.48 -3.30
C GLY A 97 22.05 -7.51 -4.26
N PRO A 98 21.60 -7.58 -5.53
CA PRO A 98 22.22 -8.48 -6.51
C PRO A 98 23.69 -8.14 -6.75
N ALA A 99 24.05 -6.86 -6.88
CA ALA A 99 25.43 -6.44 -7.10
C ALA A 99 26.34 -6.80 -5.92
N PHE A 100 25.84 -6.70 -4.69
CA PHE A 100 26.51 -7.13 -3.47
C PHE A 100 26.77 -8.64 -3.48
N LEU A 101 25.73 -9.46 -3.69
CA LEU A 101 25.88 -10.92 -3.74
C LEU A 101 26.84 -11.34 -4.86
N GLN A 102 26.78 -10.69 -6.02
CA GLN A 102 27.70 -10.94 -7.12
C GLN A 102 29.16 -10.65 -6.74
N ARG A 103 29.42 -9.60 -5.97
CA ARG A 103 30.78 -9.23 -5.55
C ARG A 103 31.35 -10.15 -4.47
N VAL A 104 30.49 -10.75 -3.65
CA VAL A 104 30.91 -11.59 -2.52
C VAL A 104 30.93 -13.07 -2.86
N VAL A 105 29.97 -13.55 -3.67
CA VAL A 105 29.79 -14.97 -3.98
C VAL A 105 30.48 -15.38 -5.28
N CYS A 106 30.52 -14.52 -6.30
CA CYS A 106 31.11 -14.85 -7.60
C CYS A 106 32.61 -14.53 -7.64
N THR A 107 33.43 -15.32 -6.95
CA THR A 107 34.88 -15.14 -6.89
C THR A 107 35.64 -15.75 -8.08
N ASP A 108 35.06 -16.77 -8.74
CA ASP A 108 35.70 -17.45 -9.88
C ASP A 108 35.50 -16.71 -11.20
N ALA A 109 36.61 -16.27 -11.81
CA ALA A 109 36.60 -15.49 -13.06
C ALA A 109 36.06 -16.28 -14.27
N ALA A 110 36.28 -17.59 -14.31
CA ALA A 110 35.85 -18.45 -15.42
C ALA A 110 34.32 -18.56 -15.53
N ASP A 111 33.62 -18.51 -14.39
CA ASP A 111 32.17 -18.72 -14.28
C ASP A 111 31.40 -17.44 -13.89
N ALA A 112 32.08 -16.30 -13.81
CA ALA A 112 31.52 -15.05 -13.32
C ALA A 112 30.24 -14.61 -14.06
N GLY A 113 30.17 -14.82 -15.38
CA GLY A 113 28.98 -14.49 -16.17
C GLY A 113 27.76 -15.33 -15.79
N ARG A 114 27.95 -16.65 -15.62
CA ARG A 114 26.91 -17.59 -15.22
C ARG A 114 26.43 -17.31 -13.80
N CYS A 115 27.37 -17.13 -12.86
CA CYS A 115 27.08 -16.83 -11.46
C CYS A 115 26.28 -15.53 -11.30
N LYS A 116 26.65 -14.46 -12.02
CA LYS A 116 25.90 -13.19 -12.00
C LYS A 116 24.46 -13.34 -12.50
N SER A 117 24.27 -14.06 -13.60
CA SER A 117 22.95 -14.35 -14.13
C SER A 117 22.09 -15.17 -13.18
N GLU A 118 22.70 -16.16 -12.51
CA GLU A 118 22.01 -17.01 -11.53
C GLU A 118 21.56 -16.21 -10.30
N ILE A 119 22.41 -15.32 -9.78
CA ILE A 119 22.04 -14.43 -8.66
C ILE A 119 20.87 -13.52 -9.04
N ASN A 120 20.92 -12.87 -10.21
CA ASN A 120 19.82 -12.02 -10.68
C ASN A 120 18.53 -12.82 -10.84
N TYR A 121 18.60 -14.03 -11.41
CA TYR A 121 17.45 -14.89 -11.59
C TYR A 121 16.84 -15.31 -10.24
N LYS A 122 17.67 -15.77 -9.28
CA LYS A 122 17.23 -16.17 -7.94
C LYS A 122 16.60 -14.99 -7.18
N PHE A 123 17.24 -13.83 -7.21
CA PHE A 123 16.71 -12.63 -6.57
C PHE A 123 15.36 -12.23 -7.17
N GLY A 124 15.23 -12.24 -8.51
CA GLY A 124 13.98 -11.91 -9.18
C GLY A 124 12.84 -12.90 -8.92
N ILE A 125 13.09 -14.21 -8.99
CA ILE A 125 12.04 -15.21 -8.77
C ILE A 125 11.62 -15.28 -7.30
N ILE A 126 12.57 -15.18 -6.36
CA ILE A 126 12.28 -15.15 -4.93
C ILE A 126 11.44 -13.91 -4.63
N GLY A 127 11.90 -12.71 -5.03
CA GLY A 127 11.19 -11.44 -4.84
C GLY A 127 9.78 -11.44 -5.42
N SER A 128 9.58 -12.07 -6.59
CA SER A 128 8.26 -12.16 -7.20
C SER A 128 7.30 -13.05 -6.38
N ILE A 129 7.78 -14.22 -5.93
CA ILE A 129 6.97 -15.16 -5.15
C ILE A 129 6.68 -14.60 -3.76
N THR A 130 7.70 -14.09 -3.06
CA THR A 130 7.58 -13.54 -1.70
C THR A 130 6.75 -12.26 -1.70
N GLY A 131 6.85 -11.41 -2.72
CA GLY A 131 6.04 -10.21 -2.86
C GLY A 131 4.54 -10.52 -2.98
N VAL A 132 4.17 -11.44 -3.87
CA VAL A 132 2.76 -11.86 -4.03
C VAL A 132 2.27 -12.59 -2.78
N ALA A 133 3.01 -13.61 -2.32
CA ALA A 133 2.61 -14.40 -1.15
C ALA A 133 2.52 -13.54 0.11
N GLY A 134 3.49 -12.65 0.33
CA GLY A 134 3.53 -11.76 1.48
C GLY A 134 2.37 -10.78 1.49
N THR A 135 2.07 -10.16 0.34
CA THR A 135 0.94 -9.21 0.24
C THR A 135 -0.39 -9.90 0.53
N LEU A 136 -0.62 -11.10 -0.01
CA LEU A 136 -1.83 -11.89 0.23
C LEU A 136 -1.95 -12.35 1.68
N ILE A 137 -0.86 -12.89 2.25
CA ILE A 137 -0.83 -13.32 3.66
C ILE A 137 -1.07 -12.13 4.58
N GLY A 138 -0.45 -10.98 4.31
CA GLY A 138 -0.67 -9.74 5.05
C GLY A 138 -2.12 -9.28 5.03
N ALA A 139 -2.77 -9.31 3.86
CA ALA A 139 -4.19 -8.98 3.72
C ALA A 139 -5.09 -9.94 4.52
N VAL A 140 -4.87 -11.25 4.40
CA VAL A 140 -5.64 -12.26 5.14
C VAL A 140 -5.44 -12.14 6.64
N LEU A 141 -4.19 -11.94 7.08
CA LEU A 141 -3.87 -11.81 8.49
C LEU A 141 -4.49 -10.54 9.09
N SER A 142 -4.45 -9.42 8.36
CA SER A 142 -5.13 -8.21 8.80
C SER A 142 -6.65 -8.41 8.90
N GLN A 143 -7.30 -8.97 7.89
CA GLN A 143 -8.75 -9.22 7.93
C GLN A 143 -9.17 -10.18 9.06
N ARG A 144 -8.37 -11.22 9.30
CA ARG A 144 -8.65 -12.18 10.38
C ARG A 144 -8.48 -11.53 11.75
N TYR A 145 -7.43 -10.72 11.92
CA TYR A 145 -7.14 -10.07 13.19
C TYR A 145 -8.03 -8.83 13.45
N ALA A 146 -8.56 -8.21 12.39
CA ALA A 146 -9.56 -7.14 12.45
C ALA A 146 -10.84 -7.57 13.19
N ARG A 147 -11.15 -8.87 13.22
CA ARG A 147 -12.28 -9.41 13.99
C ARG A 147 -12.07 -9.33 15.50
N ALA A 148 -10.82 -9.24 15.96
CA ALA A 148 -10.46 -9.19 17.37
C ALA A 148 -10.08 -7.79 17.84
N THR A 149 -9.42 -7.00 16.99
CA THR A 149 -8.93 -5.66 17.34
C THR A 149 -9.12 -4.68 16.19
N SER A 150 -9.47 -3.43 16.50
CA SER A 150 -9.71 -2.37 15.51
C SER A 150 -8.44 -1.73 14.95
N ASN A 151 -7.26 -2.06 15.50
CA ASN A 151 -5.95 -1.58 15.05
C ASN A 151 -5.12 -2.68 14.37
N SER A 152 -5.77 -3.64 13.72
CA SER A 152 -5.10 -4.82 13.14
C SER A 152 -4.05 -4.46 12.09
N ASP A 153 -4.35 -3.60 11.13
CA ASP A 153 -3.44 -3.29 10.01
C ASP A 153 -2.06 -2.78 10.48
N PRO A 154 -1.95 -1.69 11.29
CA PRO A 154 -0.65 -1.20 11.72
C PRO A 154 0.08 -2.17 12.65
N VAL A 155 -0.64 -3.00 13.42
CA VAL A 155 -0.01 -4.03 14.25
C VAL A 155 0.62 -5.12 13.38
N ILE A 156 -0.08 -5.59 12.34
CA ILE A 156 0.47 -6.56 11.39
C ILE A 156 1.69 -5.97 10.66
N CYS A 157 1.62 -4.71 10.23
CA CYS A 157 2.76 -4.04 9.62
C CYS A 157 3.96 -3.91 10.57
N CYS A 158 3.72 -3.55 11.84
CA CYS A 158 4.76 -3.42 12.86
C CYS A 158 5.45 -4.76 13.12
N VAL A 159 4.68 -5.83 13.36
CA VAL A 159 5.22 -7.17 13.61
C VAL A 159 5.94 -7.72 12.39
N GLY A 160 5.37 -7.54 11.19
CA GLY A 160 6.01 -7.93 9.93
C GLY A 160 7.37 -7.27 9.77
N LEU A 161 7.48 -5.96 9.98
CA LEU A 161 8.73 -5.25 9.78
C LEU A 161 9.77 -5.51 10.89
N LEU A 162 9.33 -5.71 12.15
CA LEU A 162 10.21 -6.20 13.23
C LEU A 162 10.73 -7.61 12.95
N ALA A 163 9.89 -8.49 12.42
CA ALA A 163 10.30 -9.84 12.03
C ALA A 163 11.28 -9.80 10.84
N ALA A 164 11.07 -8.89 9.88
CA ALA A 164 11.96 -8.72 8.73
C ALA A 164 13.37 -8.24 9.13
N ALA A 165 13.47 -7.33 10.10
CA ALA A 165 14.73 -6.69 10.51
C ALA A 165 15.92 -7.66 10.75
N PRO A 166 15.80 -8.74 11.57
CA PRO A 166 16.88 -9.71 11.75
C PRO A 166 17.18 -10.49 10.47
N PHE A 167 16.18 -10.84 9.65
CA PHE A 167 16.41 -11.55 8.40
C PHE A 167 17.09 -10.69 7.34
N ILE A 168 16.81 -9.38 7.29
CA ILE A 168 17.55 -8.42 6.45
C ILE A 168 19.01 -8.39 6.87
N TYR A 169 19.28 -8.28 8.18
CA TYR A 169 20.65 -8.31 8.70
C TYR A 169 21.38 -9.62 8.33
N LEU A 170 20.72 -10.76 8.54
CA LEU A 170 21.26 -12.07 8.21
C LEU A 170 21.51 -12.24 6.70
N ALA A 171 20.62 -11.74 5.85
CA ALA A 171 20.79 -11.76 4.40
C ALA A 171 22.02 -10.98 3.94
N VAL A 172 22.42 -9.94 4.65
CA VAL A 172 23.65 -9.17 4.39
C VAL A 172 24.87 -9.82 5.05
N PHE A 173 24.73 -10.44 6.22
CA PHE A 173 25.85 -11.02 6.98
C PHE A 173 26.31 -12.39 6.48
N LEU A 174 25.38 -13.28 6.10
CA LEU A 174 25.64 -14.68 5.77
C LEU A 174 26.29 -15.00 4.41
N PRO A 175 26.30 -14.14 3.36
CA PRO A 175 26.83 -14.51 2.05
C PRO A 175 28.27 -15.05 2.03
N PRO A 176 29.22 -14.51 2.83
CA PRO A 176 30.57 -15.08 2.92
C PRO A 176 30.64 -16.45 3.61
N ILE A 177 29.60 -16.83 4.36
CA ILE A 177 29.58 -18.03 5.21
C ILE A 177 28.81 -19.16 4.52
N SER A 178 27.60 -18.87 4.04
CA SER A 178 26.73 -19.86 3.41
C SER A 178 25.69 -19.23 2.50
N THR A 179 25.74 -19.63 1.23
CA THR A 179 24.77 -19.22 0.21
C THR A 179 23.36 -19.72 0.52
N LEU A 180 23.20 -20.91 1.11
CA LEU A 180 21.88 -21.47 1.43
C LEU A 180 21.15 -20.64 2.48
N TYR A 181 21.80 -20.36 3.61
CA TYR A 181 21.18 -19.56 4.68
C TYR A 181 20.94 -18.11 4.26
N THR A 182 21.77 -17.58 3.35
CA THR A 182 21.54 -16.27 2.72
C THR A 182 20.21 -16.25 1.98
N TRP A 183 19.95 -17.20 1.09
CA TRP A 183 18.70 -17.24 0.32
C TRP A 183 17.46 -17.49 1.18
N VAL A 184 17.57 -18.33 2.23
CA VAL A 184 16.49 -18.49 3.21
C VAL A 184 16.20 -17.18 3.94
N SER A 185 17.24 -16.42 4.31
CA SER A 185 17.09 -15.12 4.96
C SER A 185 16.48 -14.08 4.03
N VAL A 186 16.90 -14.02 2.76
CA VAL A 186 16.29 -13.16 1.73
C VAL A 186 14.81 -13.49 1.58
N PHE A 187 14.46 -14.77 1.43
CA PHE A 187 13.08 -15.22 1.30
C PHE A 187 12.21 -14.75 2.48
N LEU A 188 12.67 -14.99 3.71
CA LEU A 188 11.92 -14.61 4.91
C LEU A 188 11.83 -13.09 5.07
N ALA A 189 12.92 -12.35 4.82
CA ALA A 189 12.93 -10.89 4.89
C ALA A 189 11.90 -10.28 3.92
N GLU A 190 11.94 -10.68 2.65
CA GLU A 190 11.01 -10.18 1.63
C GLU A 190 9.57 -10.59 1.91
N LEU A 191 9.34 -11.82 2.39
CA LEU A 191 8.00 -12.28 2.74
C LEU A 191 7.39 -11.41 3.86
N PHE A 192 8.16 -11.13 4.91
CA PHE A 192 7.71 -10.30 6.03
C PHE A 192 7.55 -8.83 5.66
N ILE A 193 8.42 -8.27 4.82
CA ILE A 193 8.20 -6.95 4.22
C ILE A 193 6.91 -6.95 3.40
N GLY A 194 6.67 -8.02 2.64
CA GLY A 194 5.47 -8.26 1.85
C GLY A 194 4.17 -8.12 2.64
N PHE A 195 4.16 -8.53 3.91
CA PHE A 195 2.98 -8.45 4.78
C PHE A 195 2.48 -7.01 4.97
N THR A 196 3.36 -6.03 4.81
CA THR A 196 3.07 -4.63 5.10
C THR A 196 2.30 -3.93 3.98
N TRP A 197 2.38 -4.41 2.74
CA TRP A 197 1.89 -3.67 1.56
C TRP A 197 0.38 -3.50 1.57
N ALA A 198 -0.38 -4.61 1.63
CA ALA A 198 -1.84 -4.54 1.59
C ALA A 198 -2.44 -3.80 2.80
N PRO A 199 -2.04 -4.07 4.06
CA PRO A 199 -2.57 -3.35 5.22
C PRO A 199 -2.19 -1.86 5.23
N THR A 200 -1.04 -1.48 4.67
CA THR A 200 -0.66 -0.06 4.54
C THR A 200 -1.57 0.70 3.59
N THR A 201 -1.91 0.10 2.45
CA THR A 201 -2.88 0.68 1.52
C THR A 201 -4.28 0.75 2.16
N ALA A 202 -4.69 -0.28 2.91
CA ALA A 202 -5.95 -0.26 3.63
C ALA A 202 -5.99 0.89 4.66
N MET A 203 -4.94 1.05 5.46
CA MET A 203 -4.79 2.16 6.42
C MET A 203 -5.03 3.51 5.77
N LEU A 204 -4.35 3.79 4.66
CA LEU A 204 -4.52 5.03 3.91
C LEU A 204 -6.00 5.31 3.64
N LEU A 205 -6.72 4.31 3.13
CA LEU A 205 -8.11 4.50 2.68
C LEU A 205 -9.08 4.79 3.82
N TYR A 206 -8.99 4.12 4.97
CA TYR A 206 -9.96 4.31 6.05
C TYR A 206 -9.59 5.42 7.05
N VAL A 207 -8.36 5.96 7.00
CA VAL A 207 -7.97 7.15 7.78
C VAL A 207 -8.09 8.45 6.97
N THR A 208 -8.55 8.36 5.72
CA THR A 208 -8.75 9.51 4.84
C THR A 208 -10.17 9.55 4.30
N LEU A 209 -10.72 10.77 4.19
CA LEU A 209 -12.04 11.00 3.63
C LEU A 209 -12.11 10.54 2.17
N PRO A 210 -13.25 9.99 1.70
CA PRO A 210 -13.41 9.51 0.33
C PRO A 210 -13.00 10.54 -0.74
N THR A 211 -13.38 11.80 -0.53
CA THR A 211 -13.08 12.93 -1.42
C THR A 211 -11.59 13.30 -1.47
N GLN A 212 -10.80 12.91 -0.46
CA GLN A 212 -9.38 13.22 -0.33
C GLN A 212 -8.46 12.00 -0.54
N ARG A 213 -9.01 10.79 -0.70
CA ARG A 213 -8.24 9.53 -0.81
C ARG A 213 -7.22 9.55 -1.94
N SER A 214 -7.59 10.06 -3.11
CA SER A 214 -6.69 10.14 -4.27
C SER A 214 -5.50 11.08 -4.01
N PHE A 215 -5.77 12.23 -3.39
CA PHE A 215 -4.75 13.20 -3.02
C PHE A 215 -3.82 12.67 -1.94
N ALA A 216 -4.37 12.05 -0.88
CA ALA A 216 -3.59 11.40 0.17
C ALA A 216 -2.72 10.25 -0.36
N ALA A 217 -3.27 9.42 -1.26
CA ALA A 217 -2.52 8.38 -1.95
C ALA A 217 -1.36 8.96 -2.78
N GLY A 218 -1.60 10.07 -3.48
CA GLY A 218 -0.56 10.81 -4.20
C GLY A 218 0.56 11.30 -3.26
N ILE A 219 0.22 11.92 -2.12
CA ILE A 219 1.18 12.40 -1.13
C ILE A 219 2.03 11.25 -0.57
N GLN A 220 1.39 10.15 -0.16
CA GLN A 220 2.08 9.01 0.40
C GLN A 220 3.03 8.37 -0.62
N THR A 221 2.57 8.22 -1.87
CA THR A 221 3.35 7.70 -3.00
C THR A 221 4.55 8.60 -3.33
N LEU A 222 4.32 9.90 -3.46
CA LEU A 222 5.40 10.85 -3.73
C LEU A 222 6.46 10.83 -2.62
N THR A 223 6.02 10.82 -1.36
CA THR A 223 6.92 10.80 -0.19
C THR A 223 7.73 9.52 -0.16
N SER A 224 7.07 8.36 -0.33
CA SER A 224 7.73 7.06 -0.25
C SER A 224 8.66 6.79 -1.43
N HIS A 225 8.36 7.29 -2.62
CA HIS A 225 9.26 7.16 -3.76
C HIS A 225 10.46 8.10 -3.64
N LEU A 226 10.21 9.39 -3.40
CA LEU A 226 11.27 10.38 -3.37
C LEU A 226 12.28 10.11 -2.25
N LEU A 227 11.79 9.84 -1.04
CA LEU A 227 12.64 9.65 0.15
C LEU A 227 13.03 8.19 0.40
N GLY A 228 12.28 7.26 -0.17
CA GLY A 228 12.53 5.83 -0.01
C GLY A 228 13.34 5.25 -1.17
N ASP A 229 12.65 4.81 -2.23
CA ASP A 229 13.27 3.98 -3.27
C ASP A 229 14.21 4.74 -4.23
N ALA A 230 13.99 6.04 -4.45
CA ALA A 230 14.89 6.88 -5.25
C ALA A 230 16.16 7.27 -4.47
N LEU A 231 16.01 7.63 -3.20
CA LEU A 231 17.12 8.10 -2.36
C LEU A 231 18.01 6.94 -1.86
N SER A 232 17.43 5.78 -1.59
CA SER A 232 18.13 4.67 -0.95
C SER A 232 19.34 4.13 -1.72
N PRO A 233 19.33 3.94 -3.06
CA PRO A 233 20.51 3.47 -3.78
C PRO A 233 21.61 4.53 -3.80
N ILE A 234 21.24 5.81 -3.84
CA ILE A 234 22.20 6.93 -3.78
C ILE A 234 22.90 6.93 -2.42
N PHE A 235 22.12 6.81 -1.34
CA PHE A 235 22.66 6.75 0.02
C PHE A 235 23.61 5.56 0.21
N VAL A 236 23.19 4.35 -0.19
CA VAL A 236 24.02 3.14 -0.06
C VAL A 236 25.29 3.23 -0.91
N GLY A 237 25.18 3.74 -2.14
CA GLY A 237 26.33 3.93 -3.02
C GLY A 237 27.34 4.92 -2.44
N TRP A 238 26.87 6.08 -2.00
CA TRP A 238 27.69 7.10 -1.34
C TRP A 238 28.39 6.55 -0.09
N LEU A 239 27.66 5.83 0.76
CA LEU A 239 28.21 5.24 1.98
C LEU A 239 29.25 4.15 1.65
N ALA A 240 28.99 3.31 0.65
CA ALA A 240 29.92 2.27 0.22
C ALA A 240 31.22 2.87 -0.35
N ASP A 241 31.11 3.91 -1.17
CA ASP A 241 32.28 4.59 -1.74
C ASP A 241 33.09 5.27 -0.64
N ASN A 242 32.44 5.96 0.31
CA ASN A 242 33.11 6.61 1.43
C ASN A 242 33.84 5.59 2.34
N LEU A 243 33.24 4.42 2.56
CA LEU A 243 33.88 3.33 3.30
C LEU A 243 35.07 2.73 2.53
N TYR A 244 34.94 2.59 1.22
CA TYR A 244 35.99 2.03 0.37
C TYR A 244 37.20 2.96 0.24
N PHE A 245 36.99 4.25 -0.04
CA PHE A 245 38.08 5.19 -0.28
C PHE A 245 38.82 5.63 0.99
N ASN A 246 38.21 5.49 2.17
CA ASN A 246 38.86 5.83 3.45
C ASN A 246 39.52 4.63 4.14
N ASN A 247 39.40 3.41 3.59
CA ASN A 247 39.98 2.22 4.18
C ASN A 247 40.65 1.34 3.12
N ASP A 248 41.98 1.37 3.07
CA ASP A 248 42.77 0.62 2.08
C ASP A 248 42.58 -0.91 2.16
N ASP A 249 42.17 -1.42 3.32
CA ASP A 249 41.97 -2.86 3.55
C ASP A 249 40.57 -3.38 3.13
N LEU A 250 39.63 -2.50 2.80
CA LEU A 250 38.26 -2.90 2.46
C LEU A 250 38.11 -3.24 0.98
N THR A 251 37.61 -4.45 0.70
CA THR A 251 37.17 -4.78 -0.67
C THR A 251 35.86 -4.05 -1.00
N ARG A 252 35.61 -3.74 -2.27
CA ARG A 252 34.33 -3.16 -2.74
C ARG A 252 33.10 -3.98 -2.36
N GLY A 253 33.25 -5.29 -2.17
CA GLY A 253 32.18 -6.17 -1.69
C GLY A 253 31.87 -5.93 -0.20
N ARG A 254 32.90 -5.86 0.65
CA ARG A 254 32.75 -5.58 2.09
C ARG A 254 32.28 -4.15 2.38
N ALA A 255 32.79 -3.16 1.65
CA ALA A 255 32.32 -1.78 1.78
C ALA A 255 30.81 -1.68 1.47
N LEU A 256 30.35 -2.36 0.40
CA LEU A 256 28.93 -2.44 0.06
C LEU A 256 28.11 -3.23 1.10
N GLN A 257 28.68 -4.31 1.65
CA GLN A 257 28.05 -5.07 2.75
C GLN A 257 27.75 -4.15 3.95
N TYR A 258 28.75 -3.35 4.37
CA TYR A 258 28.60 -2.42 5.48
C TYR A 258 27.61 -1.30 5.19
N ALA A 259 27.61 -0.81 3.95
CA ALA A 259 26.65 0.19 3.51
C ALA A 259 25.19 -0.32 3.45
N LEU A 260 24.98 -1.64 3.40
CA LEU A 260 23.64 -2.25 3.42
C LEU A 260 23.11 -2.53 4.83
N TYR A 261 23.94 -2.60 5.87
CA TYR A 261 23.46 -2.81 7.25
C TYR A 261 22.43 -1.78 7.75
N PRO A 262 22.52 -0.48 7.39
CA PRO A 262 21.49 0.50 7.74
C PRO A 262 20.07 0.08 7.34
N THR A 263 19.89 -0.72 6.29
CA THR A 263 18.55 -1.19 5.87
C THR A 263 17.81 -1.97 6.98
N SER A 264 18.53 -2.76 7.78
CA SER A 264 17.94 -3.44 8.95
C SER A 264 17.51 -2.45 10.03
N ALA A 265 18.27 -1.36 10.26
CA ALA A 265 17.87 -0.31 11.18
C ALA A 265 16.64 0.46 10.69
N PHE A 266 16.55 0.76 9.38
CA PHE A 266 15.35 1.35 8.78
C PHE A 266 14.11 0.46 8.95
N ALA A 267 14.26 -0.87 8.97
CA ALA A 267 13.14 -1.77 9.25
C ALA A 267 12.62 -1.56 10.69
N VAL A 268 13.50 -1.46 11.67
CA VAL A 268 13.12 -1.18 13.06
C VAL A 268 12.46 0.21 13.18
N ILE A 269 13.01 1.23 12.51
CA ILE A 269 12.44 2.59 12.48
C ILE A 269 11.03 2.58 11.89
N GLY A 270 10.84 1.91 10.75
CA GLY A 270 9.52 1.78 10.13
C GLY A 270 8.53 1.05 11.05
N ALA A 271 8.99 0.04 11.78
CA ALA A 271 8.14 -0.70 12.70
C ALA A 271 7.71 0.15 13.90
N ILE A 272 8.63 0.99 14.42
CA ILE A 272 8.30 1.98 15.46
C ILE A 272 7.20 2.92 14.95
N PHE A 273 7.32 3.43 13.73
CA PHE A 273 6.30 4.30 13.14
C PHE A 273 4.95 3.61 12.98
N PHE A 274 4.89 2.35 12.53
CA PHE A 274 3.65 1.58 12.53
C PHE A 274 3.09 1.34 13.94
N GLY A 275 3.96 1.05 14.92
CA GLY A 275 3.55 0.91 16.31
C GLY A 275 2.96 2.20 16.90
N ILE A 276 3.46 3.37 16.48
CA ILE A 276 2.87 4.66 16.84
C ILE A 276 1.54 4.87 16.10
N SER A 277 1.49 4.56 14.80
CA SER A 277 0.26 4.63 14.00
C SER A 277 -0.86 3.78 14.60
N ALA A 278 -0.55 2.59 15.13
CA ALA A 278 -1.50 1.70 15.81
C ALA A 278 -2.21 2.33 17.02
N LYS A 279 -1.63 3.37 17.64
CA LYS A 279 -2.26 4.11 18.76
C LYS A 279 -3.29 5.12 18.29
N TYR A 280 -3.10 5.71 17.10
CA TYR A 280 -3.94 6.79 16.59
C TYR A 280 -4.98 6.29 15.58
N VAL A 281 -4.72 5.18 14.90
CA VAL A 281 -5.52 4.65 13.79
C VAL A 281 -7.01 4.49 14.12
N VAL A 282 -7.35 4.03 15.33
CA VAL A 282 -8.75 3.80 15.73
C VAL A 282 -9.48 5.13 15.92
N GLY A 283 -8.80 6.12 16.48
CA GLY A 283 -9.35 7.46 16.68
C GLY A 283 -9.55 8.17 15.34
N ASP A 284 -8.52 8.18 14.50
CA ASP A 284 -8.55 8.86 13.21
C ASP A 284 -9.61 8.22 12.28
N ARG A 285 -9.71 6.89 12.24
CA ARG A 285 -10.77 6.19 11.52
C ARG A 285 -12.17 6.60 12.00
N ARG A 286 -12.39 6.68 13.31
CA ARG A 286 -13.68 7.09 13.87
C ARG A 286 -14.04 8.52 13.49
N MET A 287 -13.06 9.42 13.41
CA MET A 287 -13.31 10.80 12.98
C MET A 287 -13.75 10.86 11.52
N VAL A 288 -13.13 10.05 10.65
CA VAL A 288 -13.56 9.92 9.24
C VAL A 288 -14.97 9.36 9.15
N GLU A 289 -15.29 8.30 9.91
CA GLU A 289 -16.65 7.73 9.94
C GLU A 289 -17.71 8.75 10.37
N ILE A 290 -17.42 9.60 11.38
CA ILE A 290 -18.31 10.69 11.81
C ILE A 290 -18.50 11.72 10.69
N GLN A 291 -17.42 12.16 10.06
CA GLN A 291 -17.47 13.14 8.98
C GLN A 291 -18.20 12.61 7.73
N GLU A 292 -18.03 11.33 7.41
CA GLU A 292 -18.79 10.66 6.35
C GLU A 292 -20.29 10.67 6.67
N HIS A 293 -20.68 10.35 7.91
CA HIS A 293 -22.08 10.41 8.34
C HIS A 293 -22.67 11.82 8.33
N GLU A 294 -21.89 12.84 8.72
CA GLU A 294 -22.30 14.24 8.65
C GLU A 294 -22.50 14.70 7.20
N GLN A 295 -21.59 14.31 6.29
CA GLN A 295 -21.72 14.62 4.86
C GLN A 295 -22.98 13.96 4.27
N ILE A 296 -23.22 12.68 4.57
CA ILE A 296 -24.42 11.97 4.10
C ILE A 296 -25.70 12.57 4.71
N GLY A 297 -25.68 12.93 6.00
CA GLY A 297 -26.80 13.57 6.69
C GLY A 297 -27.12 14.96 6.14
N SER A 298 -26.10 15.74 5.78
CA SER A 298 -26.26 17.04 5.13
C SER A 298 -26.74 16.92 3.67
N ALA A 299 -26.34 15.88 2.96
CA ALA A 299 -26.81 15.55 1.61
C ALA A 299 -28.17 14.83 1.60
N GLY A 300 -28.77 14.57 2.78
CA GLY A 300 -29.85 13.62 2.95
C GLY A 300 -30.81 13.92 4.11
N ALA A 301 -31.33 15.14 4.20
CA ALA A 301 -32.78 15.26 4.31
C ALA A 301 -33.33 15.08 2.89
N LEU A 302 -33.43 13.83 2.43
CA LEU A 302 -34.20 13.52 1.24
C LEU A 302 -35.58 14.14 1.44
N PRO A 303 -36.13 14.91 0.48
CA PRO A 303 -37.55 15.23 0.53
C PRO A 303 -38.27 13.90 0.69
N GLU A 304 -39.20 13.79 1.66
CA GLU A 304 -40.21 12.73 1.56
C GLU A 304 -40.66 12.69 0.11
N PRO A 305 -40.74 11.51 -0.52
CA PRO A 305 -40.98 11.41 -1.95
C PRO A 305 -42.22 12.24 -2.26
N SER A 306 -42.00 13.41 -2.86
CA SER A 306 -43.09 14.28 -3.29
C SER A 306 -43.96 13.42 -4.20
N GLU A 307 -45.28 13.51 -4.03
CA GLU A 307 -46.33 12.74 -4.70
C GLU A 307 -46.23 12.65 -6.24
N ALA A 308 -45.23 13.27 -6.86
CA ALA A 308 -44.93 13.25 -8.28
C ALA A 308 -44.56 11.86 -8.88
N TYR A 309 -44.29 10.83 -8.08
CA TYR A 309 -44.11 9.45 -8.56
C TYR A 309 -45.39 8.60 -8.54
N PHE A 310 -46.48 9.07 -7.96
CA PHE A 310 -47.79 8.42 -8.06
C PHE A 310 -48.62 9.13 -9.13
N GLY A 311 -48.63 8.55 -10.33
CA GLY A 311 -49.66 8.84 -11.30
C GLY A 311 -51.04 8.75 -10.64
N GLN A 312 -51.89 9.74 -10.92
CA GLN A 312 -53.26 9.89 -10.48
C GLN A 312 -53.95 8.56 -10.11
N GLY A 313 -54.30 8.43 -8.83
CA GLY A 313 -55.31 7.47 -8.37
C GLY A 313 -54.79 6.24 -7.63
N SER A 314 -54.22 6.42 -6.43
CA SER A 314 -54.46 5.52 -5.28
C SER A 314 -53.76 6.07 -4.04
N THR A 315 -54.50 6.19 -2.94
CA THR A 315 -54.01 6.68 -1.65
C THR A 315 -53.03 5.70 -1.01
N PRO A 316 -51.95 6.17 -0.34
CA PRO A 316 -50.99 5.31 0.32
C PRO A 316 -51.51 4.85 1.69
N ARG A 317 -52.37 3.82 1.73
CA ARG A 317 -52.71 3.15 3.01
C ARG A 317 -53.35 1.75 2.96
N GLU A 318 -53.32 1.03 1.84
CA GLU A 318 -54.01 -0.29 1.75
C GLU A 318 -53.12 -1.53 1.84
N TRP A 319 -51.78 -1.44 1.75
CA TRP A 319 -50.90 -2.62 1.80
C TRP A 319 -50.47 -3.02 3.22
N MET A 320 -50.79 -2.21 4.24
CA MET A 320 -50.48 -2.51 5.65
C MET A 320 -51.61 -3.28 6.37
N GLU A 321 -52.75 -3.49 5.72
CA GLU A 321 -53.92 -4.17 6.28
C GLU A 321 -54.31 -5.43 5.49
N ASP A 322 -53.35 -6.22 5.02
CA ASP A 322 -53.65 -7.58 4.54
C ASP A 322 -53.98 -8.49 5.75
N PRO A 323 -55.24 -8.94 5.93
CA PRO A 323 -55.62 -9.77 7.07
C PRO A 323 -55.01 -11.18 6.99
N THR A 324 -54.43 -11.57 5.85
CA THR A 324 -53.93 -12.93 5.63
C THR A 324 -52.54 -13.18 6.24
N LEU A 325 -51.86 -12.15 6.75
CA LEU A 325 -50.56 -12.29 7.43
C LEU A 325 -50.67 -12.57 8.93
N LYS A 326 -51.83 -12.34 9.57
CA LYS A 326 -52.02 -12.59 11.01
C LYS A 326 -52.12 -14.07 11.40
N ASP A 327 -52.45 -14.96 10.45
CA ASP A 327 -52.64 -16.38 10.74
C ASP A 327 -51.34 -17.22 10.66
N ARG A 328 -50.20 -16.61 10.31
CA ARG A 328 -48.90 -17.30 10.23
C ARG A 328 -48.05 -17.26 11.51
N GLU A 329 -48.45 -16.52 12.54
CA GLU A 329 -47.72 -16.46 13.83
C GLU A 329 -48.23 -17.44 14.91
N ALA A 330 -49.26 -18.25 14.63
CA ALA A 330 -49.84 -19.17 15.61
C ALA A 330 -49.40 -20.64 15.47
N SER A 331 -48.10 -20.91 15.28
CA SER A 331 -47.56 -22.28 15.40
C SER A 331 -46.52 -22.39 16.53
N PRO A 332 -46.64 -23.36 17.45
CA PRO A 332 -45.73 -23.47 18.60
C PRO A 332 -44.36 -23.99 18.18
N ARG A 333 -43.30 -23.32 18.66
CA ARG A 333 -41.90 -23.76 18.51
C ARG A 333 -41.72 -25.16 19.12
N PRO A 334 -41.09 -26.13 18.43
CA PRO A 334 -40.77 -27.42 19.03
C PRO A 334 -39.63 -27.27 20.05
N ALA A 335 -39.80 -27.98 21.16
CA ALA A 335 -38.93 -27.98 22.33
C ALA A 335 -37.52 -28.52 22.04
N LEU A 336 -36.53 -27.86 22.66
CA LEU A 336 -35.21 -28.45 22.93
C LEU A 336 -35.36 -29.58 23.95
N LEU A 337 -34.84 -30.76 23.62
CA LEU A 337 -34.64 -31.89 24.52
C LEU A 337 -33.39 -32.67 24.06
N PRO A 338 -32.74 -33.43 24.95
CA PRO A 338 -31.96 -32.99 26.11
C PRO A 338 -30.45 -33.10 25.86
#